data_AF-A0A5E4AHG4-F1
#
_entry.id   AF-A0A5E4AHG4-F1
#
_cell.length_a   1.000
_cell.length_b   1.000
_cell.length_c   1.000
_cell.angle_alpha   90.00
_cell.angle_beta   90.00
_cell.angle_gamma   90.00
#
_symmetry.space_group_name_H-M   'P 1'
#
loop_
_entity.id
_entity.type
_entity.pdbx_description
1 polymer ?
#
loop_
_entity_poly.entity_id
_entity_poly.type
_entity_poly.pdbx_seq_one_letter_code
_entity_poly.pdbx_strand_id
1 'polypeptide(L)'
;MTVTWTTWVPAPSEVQFGLQPSGPLPLRARGSARPFVDGGILRRTLYMHRVTLRRLLPGAQYVYRCGSAQGWSRRFRFRALKNGVHWSPRLAVFGDLGADNPKAFPRLRRDTQQGLYDAVLHVGDFAYNMDQDNARVGDRFMRLIEPVAASLPYMTCPGNHEERYNFSNYKARFSMPGDNEGLWYSWDLGPAHIISFSTEVYFFLHYGRHLVQRQFRWLESDLQKANQNRAARPWIVTMGHRPMYCSNADLDDCRWHESKVRKGLHGRLYGLEDLFYKYGVDLQIWAHEHSYERLWPIYNYQVFNGSLKFPYTNPRGPVHIITGSAVSPRGQGPCSLPFG
;
A
#
# COMPACT_ATOMS: atom_id res chain seq x y z
N MET A 1 -3.39 -4.22 -15.32
CA MET A 1 -3.77 -4.95 -14.09
C MET A 1 -2.86 -6.16 -13.97
N THR A 2 -2.33 -6.45 -12.78
CA THR A 2 -1.52 -7.66 -12.54
C THR A 2 -2.29 -8.61 -11.63
N VAL A 3 -2.42 -9.86 -12.04
CA VAL A 3 -2.99 -10.94 -11.22
C VAL A 3 -1.83 -11.74 -10.64
N THR A 4 -1.80 -11.85 -9.32
CA THR A 4 -0.76 -12.58 -8.59
C THR A 4 -1.41 -13.68 -7.75
N TRP A 5 -0.88 -14.89 -7.81
CA TRP A 5 -1.35 -16.03 -7.02
C TRP A 5 -0.20 -16.97 -6.69
N THR A 6 -0.46 -17.95 -5.81
CA THR A 6 0.55 -18.87 -5.30
C THR A 6 0.11 -20.32 -5.52
N THR A 7 1.06 -21.19 -5.86
CA THR A 7 0.89 -22.66 -5.80
C THR A 7 2.01 -23.30 -4.97
N TRP A 8 1.81 -24.56 -4.59
CA TRP A 8 2.81 -25.35 -3.84
C TRP A 8 3.76 -26.16 -4.74
N VAL A 9 3.44 -26.28 -6.02
CA VAL A 9 4.24 -27.00 -7.03
C VAL A 9 4.43 -26.12 -8.26
N PRO A 10 5.52 -26.30 -9.04
CA PRO A 10 5.72 -25.56 -10.27
C PRO A 10 4.56 -25.77 -11.24
N ALA A 11 4.02 -24.68 -11.78
CA ALA A 11 2.96 -24.73 -12.79
C ALA A 11 3.11 -23.57 -13.80
N PRO A 12 2.57 -23.71 -15.02
CA PRO A 12 2.45 -22.58 -15.94
C PRO A 12 1.57 -21.46 -15.36
N SER A 13 1.88 -20.21 -15.71
CA SER A 13 1.12 -19.02 -15.29
C SER A 13 0.22 -18.51 -16.41
N GLU A 14 -1.06 -18.89 -16.41
CA GLU A 14 -2.07 -18.37 -17.35
C GLU A 14 -3.24 -17.72 -16.62
N VAL A 15 -3.75 -16.62 -17.18
CA VAL A 15 -5.04 -16.01 -16.82
C VAL A 15 -5.94 -16.04 -18.03
N GLN A 16 -7.16 -16.55 -17.85
CA GLN A 16 -8.23 -16.48 -18.83
C GLN A 16 -9.25 -15.45 -18.37
N PHE A 17 -9.70 -14.58 -19.26
CA PHE A 17 -10.58 -13.47 -18.90
C PHE A 17 -11.52 -13.06 -20.05
N GLY A 18 -12.59 -12.34 -19.71
CA GLY A 18 -13.60 -11.89 -20.67
C GLY A 18 -14.63 -10.96 -20.04
N LEU A 19 -15.43 -10.31 -20.88
CA LEU A 19 -16.49 -9.38 -20.46
C LEU A 19 -17.79 -10.11 -20.08
N GLN A 20 -17.98 -11.32 -20.61
CA GLN A 20 -19.20 -12.10 -20.39
C GLN A 20 -19.25 -12.64 -18.95
N PRO A 21 -20.37 -12.42 -18.20
CA PRO A 21 -20.52 -12.91 -16.83
C PRO A 21 -20.46 -14.43 -16.70
N SER A 22 -20.90 -15.15 -17.73
CA SER A 22 -20.97 -16.60 -17.86
C SER A 22 -20.41 -17.04 -19.24
N GLY A 23 -20.25 -18.34 -19.46
CA GLY A 23 -19.73 -18.86 -20.73
C GLY A 23 -18.20 -18.79 -20.87
N PRO A 24 -17.66 -18.92 -22.09
CA PRO A 24 -16.21 -19.00 -22.32
C PRO A 24 -15.50 -17.68 -22.01
N LEU A 25 -14.23 -17.77 -21.60
CA LEU A 25 -13.34 -16.63 -21.38
C LEU A 25 -12.36 -16.55 -22.57
N PRO A 26 -12.65 -15.71 -23.58
CA PRO A 26 -11.95 -15.77 -24.87
C PRO A 26 -10.53 -15.18 -24.83
N LEU A 27 -10.24 -14.30 -23.86
CA LEU A 27 -8.94 -13.66 -23.74
C LEU A 27 -8.02 -14.47 -22.84
N ARG A 28 -6.74 -14.49 -23.18
CA ARG A 28 -5.69 -15.18 -22.43
C ARG A 28 -4.48 -14.29 -22.25
N ALA A 29 -3.84 -14.39 -21.09
CA ALA A 29 -2.55 -13.78 -20.82
C ALA A 29 -1.66 -14.80 -20.12
N ARG A 30 -0.38 -14.81 -20.48
CA ARG A 30 0.64 -15.62 -19.83
C ARG A 30 1.62 -14.71 -19.09
N GLY A 31 2.28 -15.27 -18.08
CA GLY A 31 3.28 -14.56 -17.31
C GLY A 31 4.31 -15.51 -16.74
N SER A 32 4.90 -15.14 -15.61
CA SER A 32 5.99 -15.90 -14.99
C SER A 32 5.54 -16.59 -13.72
N ALA A 33 6.21 -17.68 -13.37
CA ALA A 33 6.22 -18.25 -12.03
C ALA A 33 7.66 -18.19 -11.51
N ARG A 34 7.87 -17.76 -10.27
CA ARG A 34 9.19 -17.79 -9.61
C ARG A 34 9.09 -18.52 -8.28
N PRO A 35 10.04 -19.40 -7.94
CA PRO A 35 10.10 -19.98 -6.61
C PRO A 35 10.40 -18.89 -5.59
N PHE A 36 9.71 -18.95 -4.47
CA PHE A 36 9.96 -18.20 -3.24
C PHE A 36 10.26 -19.21 -2.15
N VAL A 37 11.47 -19.16 -1.60
CA VAL A 37 11.90 -20.01 -0.49
C VAL A 37 11.88 -19.17 0.78
N ASP A 38 11.03 -19.53 1.73
CA ASP A 38 10.94 -18.85 3.01
C ASP A 38 12.22 -19.02 3.83
N GLY A 39 12.54 -18.02 4.66
CA GLY A 39 13.73 -18.03 5.52
C GLY A 39 13.60 -18.91 6.77
N GLY A 40 12.42 -19.45 7.06
CA GLY A 40 12.17 -20.33 8.21
C GLY A 40 12.89 -21.68 8.12
N ILE A 41 12.89 -22.42 9.24
CA ILE A 41 13.63 -23.68 9.39
C ILE A 41 13.24 -24.74 8.34
N LEU A 42 11.97 -24.77 7.90
CA LEU A 42 11.51 -25.71 6.89
C LEU A 42 11.88 -25.32 5.46
N ARG A 43 12.44 -24.12 5.23
CA ARG A 43 12.78 -23.59 3.89
C ARG A 43 11.67 -23.82 2.87
N ARG A 44 10.44 -23.53 3.29
CA ARG A 44 9.25 -23.88 2.53
C ARG A 44 9.26 -23.16 1.19
N THR A 45 9.13 -23.92 0.10
CA THR A 45 9.11 -23.38 -1.27
C THR A 45 7.67 -23.18 -1.74
N LEU A 46 7.40 -21.99 -2.26
CA LEU A 46 6.15 -21.58 -2.90
C LEU A 46 6.43 -21.07 -4.30
N TYR A 47 5.46 -21.16 -5.21
CA TYR A 47 5.61 -20.64 -6.57
C TYR A 47 4.72 -19.42 -6.74
N MET A 48 5.33 -18.26 -6.91
CA MET A 48 4.64 -16.97 -7.06
C MET A 48 4.41 -16.70 -8.54
N HIS A 49 3.15 -16.74 -8.95
CA HIS A 49 2.73 -16.49 -10.32
C HIS A 49 2.34 -15.03 -10.49
N ARG A 50 2.79 -14.40 -11.58
CA ARG A 50 2.43 -13.02 -11.93
C ARG A 50 2.06 -12.94 -13.40
N VAL A 51 0.85 -12.46 -13.69
CA VAL A 51 0.35 -12.27 -15.07
C VAL A 51 -0.22 -10.87 -15.22
N THR A 52 0.30 -10.12 -16.18
CA THR A 52 -0.18 -8.77 -16.49
C THR A 52 -1.24 -8.80 -17.59
N LEU A 53 -2.44 -8.34 -17.26
CA LEU A 53 -3.52 -8.10 -18.22
C LEU A 53 -3.36 -6.70 -18.81
N ARG A 54 -3.24 -6.63 -20.13
CA ARG A 54 -3.02 -5.41 -20.92
C ARG A 54 -4.22 -5.13 -21.80
N ARG A 55 -4.33 -3.88 -22.29
CA ARG A 55 -5.38 -3.43 -23.23
C ARG A 55 -6.80 -3.73 -22.73
N LEU A 56 -7.02 -3.53 -21.43
CA LEU A 56 -8.35 -3.63 -20.83
C LEU A 56 -9.19 -2.43 -21.23
N LEU A 57 -10.48 -2.65 -21.48
CA LEU A 57 -11.44 -1.58 -21.70
C LEU A 57 -11.65 -0.80 -20.39
N PRO A 58 -11.39 0.52 -20.34
CA PRO A 58 -11.49 1.28 -19.10
C PRO A 58 -12.91 1.23 -18.51
N GLY A 59 -13.02 1.05 -17.19
CA GLY A 59 -14.31 0.97 -16.48
C GLY A 59 -15.12 -0.30 -16.71
N ALA A 60 -14.72 -1.18 -17.64
CA ALA A 60 -15.43 -2.41 -17.94
C ALA A 60 -15.24 -3.47 -16.84
N GLN A 61 -16.28 -4.27 -16.60
CA GLN A 61 -16.20 -5.41 -15.69
C GLN A 61 -15.70 -6.64 -16.44
N TYR A 62 -14.70 -7.31 -15.88
CA TYR A 62 -14.14 -8.55 -16.41
C TYR A 62 -14.40 -9.70 -15.43
N VAL A 63 -14.69 -10.87 -15.97
CA VAL A 63 -14.58 -12.15 -15.28
C VAL A 63 -13.24 -12.78 -15.62
N TYR A 64 -12.56 -13.37 -14.64
CA TYR A 64 -11.30 -14.07 -14.88
C TYR A 64 -11.14 -15.33 -14.02
N ARG A 65 -10.21 -16.19 -14.44
CA ARG A 65 -9.65 -17.29 -13.63
C ARG A 65 -8.15 -17.40 -13.90
N CYS A 66 -7.38 -17.81 -12.90
CA CYS A 66 -5.94 -18.04 -13.02
C CYS A 66 -5.60 -19.52 -12.81
N GLY A 67 -4.48 -19.97 -13.38
CA GLY A 67 -4.02 -21.35 -13.25
C GLY A 67 -3.39 -21.86 -14.55
N SER A 68 -3.59 -23.15 -14.81
CA SER A 68 -3.10 -23.84 -16.01
C SER A 68 -3.92 -25.09 -16.30
N ALA A 69 -3.50 -25.90 -17.29
CA ALA A 69 -4.09 -27.21 -17.54
C ALA A 69 -4.04 -28.15 -16.33
N GLN A 70 -3.14 -27.91 -15.36
CA GLN A 70 -3.03 -28.68 -14.12
C GLN A 70 -4.10 -28.32 -13.08
N GLY A 71 -4.79 -27.19 -13.25
CA GLY A 71 -5.81 -26.73 -12.33
C GLY A 71 -6.15 -25.26 -12.52
N TRP A 72 -7.45 -24.94 -12.44
CA TRP A 72 -7.96 -23.58 -12.56
C TRP A 72 -8.60 -23.13 -11.26
N SER A 73 -8.41 -21.86 -10.91
CA SER A 73 -9.16 -21.22 -9.84
C SER A 73 -10.66 -21.18 -10.15
N ARG A 74 -11.46 -20.90 -9.12
CA ARG A 74 -12.82 -20.36 -9.31
C ARG A 74 -12.78 -19.08 -10.15
N ARG A 75 -13.93 -18.69 -10.69
CA ARG A 75 -14.06 -17.39 -11.38
C ARG A 75 -14.10 -16.25 -10.36
N PHE A 76 -13.39 -15.19 -10.70
CA PHE A 76 -13.37 -13.91 -9.98
C PHE A 76 -13.88 -12.81 -10.91
N ARG A 77 -14.15 -11.64 -10.34
CA ARG A 77 -14.63 -10.46 -11.09
C ARG A 77 -13.89 -9.23 -10.63
N PHE A 78 -13.44 -8.41 -11.57
CA PHE A 78 -12.88 -7.09 -11.25
C PHE A 78 -13.40 -6.05 -12.25
N ARG A 79 -13.35 -4.77 -11.86
CA ARG A 79 -13.59 -3.66 -12.78
C ARG A 79 -12.25 -3.06 -13.18
N ALA A 80 -11.99 -2.96 -14.49
CA ALA A 80 -10.83 -2.23 -14.98
C ALA A 80 -10.95 -0.75 -14.58
N LEU A 81 -9.84 -0.14 -14.16
CA LEU A 81 -9.83 1.27 -13.79
C LEU A 81 -10.29 2.15 -14.95
N LYS A 82 -10.96 3.26 -14.63
CA LYS A 82 -11.28 4.29 -15.62
C LYS A 82 -10.00 5.04 -15.99
N ASN A 83 -9.93 5.48 -17.24
CA ASN A 83 -8.83 6.32 -17.71
C ASN A 83 -9.17 7.81 -17.52
N GLY A 84 -8.14 8.65 -17.61
CA GLY A 84 -8.27 10.10 -17.54
C GLY A 84 -8.46 10.64 -16.12
N VAL A 85 -8.65 11.95 -16.06
CA VAL A 85 -8.65 12.73 -14.81
C VAL A 85 -10.05 13.20 -14.38
N HIS A 86 -11.04 13.08 -15.26
CA HIS A 86 -12.41 13.57 -15.06
C HIS A 86 -13.34 12.55 -14.38
N TRP A 87 -12.91 12.01 -13.24
CA TRP A 87 -13.75 11.16 -12.39
C TRP A 87 -13.18 11.14 -10.96
N SER A 88 -14.01 10.83 -9.96
CA SER A 88 -13.59 10.78 -8.56
C SER A 88 -13.40 9.33 -8.09
N PRO A 89 -12.16 8.86 -7.89
CA PRO A 89 -11.90 7.53 -7.37
C PRO A 89 -12.33 7.43 -5.91
N ARG A 90 -12.88 6.27 -5.53
CA ARG A 90 -13.22 5.94 -4.14
C ARG A 90 -12.24 4.90 -3.62
N LEU A 91 -11.55 5.22 -2.54
CA LEU A 91 -10.50 4.38 -1.97
C LEU A 91 -10.88 3.91 -0.58
N ALA A 92 -10.64 2.63 -0.29
CA ALA A 92 -10.54 2.17 1.09
C ALA A 92 -9.07 2.29 1.53
N VAL A 93 -8.82 2.94 2.67
CA VAL A 93 -7.47 3.23 3.17
C VAL A 93 -7.38 2.78 4.63
N PHE A 94 -6.39 1.95 4.95
CA PHE A 94 -6.13 1.46 6.29
C PHE A 94 -4.73 0.84 6.38
N GLY A 95 -4.16 0.71 7.58
CA GLY A 95 -3.02 -0.18 7.86
C GLY A 95 -3.34 -1.13 9.01
N ASP A 96 -2.39 -2.00 9.34
CA ASP A 96 -2.41 -2.79 10.59
C ASP A 96 -3.67 -3.68 10.70
N LEU A 97 -3.94 -4.49 9.66
CA LEU A 97 -5.16 -5.33 9.64
C LEU A 97 -5.03 -6.56 10.54
N GLY A 98 -3.87 -7.21 10.51
CA GLY A 98 -3.60 -8.48 11.17
C GLY A 98 -4.33 -9.69 10.56
N ALA A 99 -3.86 -10.90 10.92
CA ALA A 99 -4.46 -12.16 10.46
C ALA A 99 -5.47 -12.78 11.45
N ASP A 100 -5.34 -12.51 12.75
CA ASP A 100 -6.05 -13.28 13.79
C ASP A 100 -7.42 -12.69 14.18
N ASN A 101 -7.63 -11.38 14.08
CA ASN A 101 -8.93 -10.76 14.37
C ASN A 101 -9.17 -9.45 13.58
N PRO A 102 -9.35 -9.52 12.25
CA PRO A 102 -9.43 -8.35 11.39
C PRO A 102 -10.83 -7.71 11.46
N LYS A 103 -11.11 -6.92 12.50
CA LYS A 103 -12.45 -6.35 12.77
C LYS A 103 -13.01 -5.50 11.64
N ALA A 104 -12.14 -4.79 10.92
CA ALA A 104 -12.54 -3.98 9.77
C ALA A 104 -12.92 -4.83 8.54
N PHE A 105 -12.45 -6.08 8.46
CA PHE A 105 -12.53 -6.87 7.22
C PHE A 105 -13.94 -7.27 6.79
N PRO A 106 -14.87 -7.69 7.68
CA PRO A 106 -16.25 -7.97 7.29
C PRO A 106 -16.93 -6.79 6.60
N ARG A 107 -16.66 -5.56 7.06
CA ARG A 107 -17.18 -4.32 6.46
C ARG A 107 -16.49 -4.05 5.12
N LEU A 108 -15.16 -4.10 5.07
CA LEU A 108 -14.39 -3.92 3.84
C LEU A 108 -14.85 -4.87 2.73
N ARG A 109 -15.09 -6.15 3.07
CA ARG A 109 -15.60 -7.16 2.14
C ARG A 109 -16.98 -6.81 1.61
N ARG A 110 -17.91 -6.43 2.49
CA ARG A 110 -19.29 -6.06 2.12
C ARG A 110 -19.29 -4.87 1.16
N ASP A 111 -18.57 -3.81 1.53
CA ASP A 111 -18.49 -2.57 0.75
C ASP A 111 -17.83 -2.79 -0.62
N THR A 112 -16.81 -3.66 -0.67
CA THR A 112 -16.18 -4.09 -1.92
C THR A 112 -17.18 -4.82 -2.83
N GLN A 113 -17.96 -5.76 -2.28
CA GLN A 113 -18.98 -6.50 -3.04
C GLN A 113 -20.11 -5.60 -3.55
N GLN A 114 -20.40 -4.51 -2.84
CA GLN A 114 -21.35 -3.48 -3.27
C GLN A 114 -20.76 -2.49 -4.29
N GLY A 115 -19.48 -2.62 -4.64
CA GLY A 115 -18.81 -1.74 -5.59
C GLY A 115 -18.60 -0.32 -5.06
N LEU A 116 -18.40 -0.15 -3.74
CA LEU A 116 -18.18 1.16 -3.14
C LEU A 116 -16.77 1.73 -3.38
N TYR A 117 -15.79 0.87 -3.69
CA TYR A 117 -14.39 1.26 -3.86
C TYR A 117 -13.88 0.91 -5.26
N ASP A 118 -12.94 1.70 -5.76
CA ASP A 118 -12.21 1.50 -7.01
C ASP A 118 -10.82 0.89 -6.79
N ALA A 119 -10.24 1.08 -5.59
CA ALA A 119 -9.00 0.44 -5.14
C ALA A 119 -8.88 0.43 -3.60
N VAL A 120 -7.93 -0.34 -3.09
CA VAL A 120 -7.54 -0.37 -1.67
C VAL A 120 -6.10 0.14 -1.53
N LEU A 121 -5.85 0.96 -0.51
CA LEU A 121 -4.52 1.30 -0.01
C LEU A 121 -4.33 0.65 1.37
N HIS A 122 -3.48 -0.40 1.44
CA HIS A 122 -3.11 -1.05 2.69
C HIS A 122 -1.71 -0.60 3.13
N VAL A 123 -1.65 0.22 4.16
CA VAL A 123 -0.47 0.98 4.59
C VAL A 123 0.35 0.20 5.62
N GLY A 124 0.96 -0.92 5.22
CA GLY A 124 1.86 -1.73 6.04
C GLY A 124 1.19 -2.58 7.13
N ASP A 125 1.99 -3.45 7.75
CA ASP A 125 1.64 -4.37 8.83
C ASP A 125 0.42 -5.25 8.49
N PHE A 126 0.64 -6.13 7.53
CA PHE A 126 -0.42 -6.91 6.89
C PHE A 126 -0.94 -8.02 7.80
N ALA A 127 -0.19 -9.10 7.91
CA ALA A 127 -0.51 -10.24 8.76
C ALA A 127 0.09 -10.06 10.16
N TYR A 128 0.61 -8.86 10.45
CA TYR A 128 1.83 -8.69 11.24
C TYR A 128 2.94 -9.56 10.64
N ASN A 129 3.34 -10.64 11.31
CA ASN A 129 4.52 -11.41 10.89
C ASN A 129 4.16 -12.48 9.85
N MET A 130 4.28 -12.15 8.56
CA MET A 130 4.00 -13.11 7.49
C MET A 130 4.94 -14.33 7.47
N ASP A 131 6.16 -14.17 7.96
CA ASP A 131 7.21 -15.19 8.00
C ASP A 131 6.94 -16.31 9.03
N GLN A 132 6.12 -16.02 10.05
CA GLN A 132 5.82 -16.97 11.11
C GLN A 132 5.20 -18.27 10.57
N ASP A 133 5.46 -19.36 11.32
CA ASP A 133 5.06 -20.72 10.95
C ASP A 133 5.52 -21.09 9.52
N ASN A 134 6.76 -20.72 9.19
CA ASN A 134 7.38 -20.98 7.89
C ASN A 134 6.51 -20.46 6.73
N ALA A 135 6.22 -19.16 6.79
CA ALA A 135 5.34 -18.42 5.89
C ALA A 135 3.84 -18.83 5.88
N ARG A 136 3.38 -19.71 6.76
CA ARG A 136 1.96 -20.13 6.80
C ARG A 136 1.03 -19.03 7.26
N VAL A 137 1.50 -18.13 8.13
CA VAL A 137 0.73 -16.92 8.52
C VAL A 137 0.47 -16.05 7.29
N GLY A 138 1.48 -15.82 6.46
CA GLY A 138 1.31 -15.14 5.17
C GLY A 138 0.24 -15.78 4.27
N ASP A 139 0.16 -17.12 4.19
CA ASP A 139 -0.88 -17.77 3.38
C ASP A 139 -2.28 -17.65 3.98
N ARG A 140 -2.40 -17.68 5.32
CA ARG A 140 -3.68 -17.42 5.98
C ARG A 140 -4.15 -15.99 5.66
N PHE A 141 -3.24 -15.03 5.73
CA PHE A 141 -3.54 -13.64 5.40
C PHE A 141 -3.94 -13.44 3.93
N MET A 142 -3.22 -14.05 2.97
CA MET A 142 -3.59 -13.95 1.56
C MET A 142 -4.97 -14.56 1.28
N ARG A 143 -5.34 -15.65 1.97
CA ARG A 143 -6.69 -16.24 1.91
C ARG A 143 -7.75 -15.35 2.54
N LEU A 144 -7.43 -14.71 3.67
CA LEU A 144 -8.30 -13.74 4.33
C LEU A 144 -8.67 -12.62 3.38
N ILE A 145 -7.69 -11.98 2.72
CA ILE A 145 -7.95 -10.80 1.86
C ILE A 145 -8.43 -11.14 0.45
N GLU A 146 -8.37 -12.41 0.02
CA GLU A 146 -8.74 -12.86 -1.34
C GLU A 146 -10.10 -12.29 -1.82
N PRO A 147 -11.19 -12.30 -1.02
CA PRO A 147 -12.49 -11.77 -1.47
C PRO A 147 -12.45 -10.29 -1.90
N VAL A 148 -11.51 -9.51 -1.36
CA VAL A 148 -11.31 -8.10 -1.69
C VAL A 148 -10.23 -7.94 -2.76
N ALA A 149 -9.04 -8.51 -2.54
CA ALA A 149 -7.87 -8.35 -3.41
C ALA A 149 -8.04 -9.01 -4.79
N ALA A 150 -8.92 -10.00 -4.93
CA ALA A 150 -9.27 -10.56 -6.23
C ALA A 150 -10.27 -9.69 -7.03
N SER A 151 -10.86 -8.67 -6.40
CA SER A 151 -11.91 -7.84 -7.00
C SER A 151 -11.47 -6.41 -7.28
N LEU A 152 -10.49 -5.90 -6.53
CA LEU A 152 -9.97 -4.54 -6.61
C LEU A 152 -8.44 -4.54 -6.72
N PRO A 153 -7.81 -3.53 -7.36
CA PRO A 153 -6.41 -3.23 -7.14
C PRO A 153 -6.13 -3.07 -5.64
N TYR A 154 -5.23 -3.87 -5.11
CA TYR A 154 -4.84 -3.89 -3.69
C TYR A 154 -3.41 -3.37 -3.57
N MET A 155 -3.28 -2.06 -3.33
CA MET A 155 -2.02 -1.34 -3.36
C MET A 155 -1.45 -1.24 -1.95
N THR A 156 -0.15 -1.44 -1.81
CA THR A 156 0.46 -1.64 -0.50
C THR A 156 1.79 -0.90 -0.33
N CYS A 157 2.18 -0.57 0.89
CA CYS A 157 3.56 -0.22 1.27
C CYS A 157 4.02 -1.15 2.40
N PRO A 158 5.31 -1.46 2.55
CA PRO A 158 5.77 -2.31 3.65
C PRO A 158 5.73 -1.57 4.99
N GLY A 159 5.35 -2.28 6.06
CA GLY A 159 5.53 -1.87 7.45
C GLY A 159 6.66 -2.64 8.15
N ASN A 160 6.90 -2.39 9.43
CA ASN A 160 8.01 -3.02 10.15
C ASN A 160 7.81 -4.51 10.36
N HIS A 161 6.57 -4.99 10.46
CA HIS A 161 6.32 -6.42 10.61
C HIS A 161 6.64 -7.22 9.33
N GLU A 162 6.86 -6.55 8.21
CA GLU A 162 7.31 -7.19 6.98
C GLU A 162 8.83 -7.36 6.89
N GLU A 163 9.64 -6.83 7.82
CA GLU A 163 11.12 -6.74 7.66
C GLU A 163 11.81 -8.09 7.40
N ARG A 164 11.26 -9.16 7.98
CA ARG A 164 11.94 -10.45 8.09
C ARG A 164 12.45 -10.98 6.76
N TYR A 165 13.71 -11.42 6.79
CA TYR A 165 14.44 -11.93 5.62
C TYR A 165 14.46 -10.91 4.47
N ASN A 166 14.78 -9.65 4.77
CA ASN A 166 14.82 -8.55 3.79
C ASN A 166 13.50 -8.39 3.03
N PHE A 167 12.40 -8.35 3.78
CA PHE A 167 11.03 -8.19 3.26
C PHE A 167 10.59 -9.27 2.26
N SER A 168 11.20 -10.45 2.31
CA SER A 168 11.02 -11.47 1.27
C SER A 168 9.57 -11.92 1.10
N ASN A 169 8.82 -12.09 2.19
CA ASN A 169 7.38 -12.45 2.11
C ASN A 169 6.57 -11.33 1.43
N TYR A 170 6.81 -10.06 1.79
CA TYR A 170 6.17 -8.91 1.15
C TYR A 170 6.48 -8.85 -0.36
N LYS A 171 7.77 -8.83 -0.70
CA LYS A 171 8.27 -8.76 -2.09
C LYS A 171 7.74 -9.93 -2.93
N ALA A 172 7.63 -11.11 -2.34
CA ALA A 172 7.16 -12.31 -3.03
C ALA A 172 5.65 -12.33 -3.26
N ARG A 173 4.84 -11.88 -2.29
CA ARG A 173 3.38 -12.04 -2.30
C ARG A 173 2.63 -10.88 -2.96
N PHE A 174 3.17 -9.67 -2.89
CA PHE A 174 2.56 -8.49 -3.51
C PHE A 174 3.18 -8.17 -4.87
N SER A 175 2.46 -7.41 -5.69
CA SER A 175 2.91 -7.01 -7.03
C SER A 175 2.52 -5.56 -7.27
N MET A 176 3.46 -4.68 -6.97
CA MET A 176 3.31 -3.25 -7.14
C MET A 176 3.92 -2.80 -8.48
N PRO A 177 3.51 -1.64 -9.02
CA PRO A 177 4.12 -1.03 -10.19
C PRO A 177 5.62 -0.73 -9.98
N GLY A 178 6.36 -0.64 -11.08
CA GLY A 178 7.78 -0.31 -11.07
C GLY A 178 8.70 -1.48 -10.70
N ASP A 179 10.00 -1.19 -10.67
CA ASP A 179 11.07 -2.21 -10.59
C ASP A 179 11.83 -2.18 -9.25
N ASN A 180 11.19 -1.66 -8.19
CA ASN A 180 11.79 -1.53 -6.86
C ASN A 180 11.30 -2.59 -5.87
N GLU A 181 10.96 -3.79 -6.37
CA GLU A 181 10.42 -4.91 -5.57
C GLU A 181 9.14 -4.57 -4.76
N GLY A 182 8.47 -3.49 -5.14
CA GLY A 182 7.32 -2.92 -4.44
C GLY A 182 7.63 -2.09 -3.20
N LEU A 183 8.90 -1.95 -2.80
CA LEU A 183 9.27 -1.13 -1.63
C LEU A 183 8.91 0.35 -1.80
N TRP A 184 8.97 0.86 -3.03
CA TRP A 184 8.48 2.19 -3.39
C TRP A 184 8.07 2.25 -4.86
N TYR A 185 7.01 2.99 -5.16
CA TYR A 185 6.43 3.12 -6.48
C TYR A 185 5.42 4.27 -6.52
N SER A 186 5.03 4.69 -7.71
CA SER A 186 3.96 5.65 -7.92
C SER A 186 3.00 5.17 -8.99
N TRP A 187 1.79 5.71 -8.97
CA TRP A 187 0.75 5.41 -9.94
C TRP A 187 -0.31 6.50 -9.97
N ASP A 188 -1.04 6.53 -11.09
CA ASP A 188 -2.03 7.53 -11.40
C ASP A 188 -3.44 6.96 -11.29
N LEU A 189 -4.34 7.68 -10.58
CA LEU A 189 -5.73 7.28 -10.42
C LEU A 189 -6.65 8.51 -10.44
N GLY A 190 -7.45 8.65 -11.50
CA GLY A 190 -8.33 9.83 -11.65
C GLY A 190 -7.52 11.13 -11.65
N PRO A 191 -7.82 12.12 -10.80
CA PRO A 191 -7.06 13.37 -10.69
C PRO A 191 -5.87 13.27 -9.72
N ALA A 192 -5.58 12.09 -9.16
CA ALA A 192 -4.53 11.89 -8.17
C ALA A 192 -3.29 11.21 -8.78
N HIS A 193 -2.13 11.67 -8.34
CA HIS A 193 -0.86 10.96 -8.41
C HIS A 193 -0.55 10.43 -7.00
N ILE A 194 -0.48 9.10 -6.87
CA ILE A 194 -0.32 8.42 -5.58
C ILE A 194 1.07 7.80 -5.52
N ILE A 195 1.81 8.10 -4.45
CA ILE A 195 3.19 7.66 -4.23
C ILE A 195 3.23 6.78 -2.98
N SER A 196 3.72 5.56 -3.12
CA SER A 196 4.05 4.67 -2.00
C SER A 196 5.56 4.66 -1.80
N PHE A 197 6.01 4.78 -0.56
CA PHE A 197 7.41 4.66 -0.19
C PHE A 197 7.57 3.83 1.08
N SER A 198 8.76 3.26 1.27
CA SER A 198 9.06 2.48 2.46
C SER A 198 9.66 3.39 3.53
N THR A 199 8.99 3.51 4.66
CA THR A 199 9.57 4.11 5.88
C THR A 199 10.67 3.23 6.45
N GLU A 200 10.57 1.92 6.22
CA GLU A 200 11.41 0.89 6.84
C GLU A 200 12.87 0.93 6.38
N VAL A 201 13.18 1.52 5.21
CA VAL A 201 14.58 1.72 4.78
C VAL A 201 15.37 2.61 5.74
N TYR A 202 14.70 3.46 6.53
CA TYR A 202 15.32 4.32 7.55
C TYR A 202 15.60 3.58 8.88
N PHE A 203 14.90 2.46 9.13
CA PHE A 203 14.95 1.71 10.39
C PHE A 203 15.76 0.42 10.27
N PHE A 204 15.73 -0.24 9.11
CA PHE A 204 16.48 -1.49 8.87
C PHE A 204 17.69 -1.28 7.95
N LEU A 205 18.60 -0.39 8.37
CA LEU A 205 19.79 -0.01 7.62
C LEU A 205 20.75 -1.17 7.32
N HIS A 206 20.66 -2.27 8.08
CA HIS A 206 21.46 -3.47 7.87
C HIS A 206 21.12 -4.20 6.55
N TYR A 207 19.93 -3.99 5.98
CA TYR A 207 19.60 -4.48 4.63
C TYR A 207 20.22 -3.63 3.51
N GLY A 208 20.79 -2.48 3.85
CA GLY A 208 21.58 -1.66 2.92
C GLY A 208 21.28 -0.18 3.07
N ARG A 209 22.22 0.58 3.64
CA ARG A 209 22.12 2.05 3.77
C ARG A 209 21.89 2.78 2.44
N HIS A 210 22.37 2.20 1.34
CA HIS A 210 22.18 2.75 -0.02
C HIS A 210 20.70 2.79 -0.44
N LEU A 211 19.82 1.97 0.18
CA LEU A 211 18.38 1.97 -0.09
C LEU A 211 17.74 3.32 0.23
N VAL A 212 18.14 3.96 1.34
CA VAL A 212 17.64 5.29 1.73
C VAL A 212 17.95 6.33 0.65
N GLN A 213 19.19 6.34 0.16
CA GLN A 213 19.61 7.25 -0.91
C GLN A 213 18.89 6.97 -2.23
N ARG A 214 18.73 5.70 -2.60
CA ARG A 214 18.01 5.32 -3.84
C ARG A 214 16.56 5.74 -3.79
N GLN A 215 15.86 5.45 -2.69
CA GLN A 215 14.47 5.84 -2.50
C GLN A 215 14.34 7.37 -2.51
N PHE A 216 15.20 8.09 -1.78
CA PHE A 216 15.12 9.56 -1.73
C PHE A 216 15.28 10.19 -3.12
N ARG A 217 16.28 9.77 -3.91
CA ARG A 217 16.50 10.30 -5.27
C ARG A 217 15.36 9.95 -6.21
N TRP A 218 14.85 8.72 -6.13
CA TRP A 218 13.70 8.29 -6.91
C TRP A 218 12.46 9.14 -6.55
N LEU A 219 12.20 9.32 -5.26
CA LEU A 219 11.06 10.06 -4.73
C LEU A 219 11.12 11.54 -5.12
N GLU A 220 12.28 12.18 -5.04
CA GLU A 220 12.45 13.55 -5.51
C GLU A 220 12.14 13.67 -7.02
N SER A 221 12.65 12.75 -7.84
CA SER A 221 12.38 12.75 -9.28
C SER A 221 10.90 12.54 -9.61
N ASP A 222 10.23 11.66 -8.87
CA ASP A 222 8.80 11.37 -9.03
C ASP A 222 7.93 12.57 -8.61
N LEU A 223 8.23 13.18 -7.46
CA LEU A 223 7.58 14.40 -6.97
C LEU A 223 7.75 15.58 -7.93
N GLN A 224 8.93 15.76 -8.54
CA GLN A 224 9.15 16.78 -9.56
C GLN A 224 8.20 16.59 -10.76
N LYS A 225 8.08 15.36 -11.26
CA LYS A 225 7.17 15.04 -12.38
C LYS A 225 5.71 15.26 -12.00
N ALA A 226 5.31 14.81 -10.81
CA ALA A 226 3.96 14.96 -10.30
C ALA A 226 3.59 16.45 -10.14
N ASN A 227 4.52 17.24 -9.58
CA ASN A 227 4.33 18.69 -9.40
C ASN A 227 4.21 19.42 -10.75
N GLN A 228 5.02 19.07 -11.74
CA GLN A 228 4.92 19.59 -13.11
C GLN A 228 3.58 19.24 -13.79
N ASN A 229 2.94 18.12 -13.41
CA ASN A 229 1.68 17.66 -13.98
C ASN A 229 0.44 18.08 -13.16
N ARG A 230 0.58 18.99 -12.19
CA ARG A 230 -0.53 19.39 -11.30
C ARG A 230 -1.75 19.96 -12.00
N ALA A 231 -1.57 20.58 -13.17
CA ALA A 231 -2.69 21.10 -13.95
C ALA A 231 -3.68 20.00 -14.37
N ALA A 232 -3.18 18.81 -14.70
CA ALA A 232 -4.01 17.65 -15.03
C ALA A 232 -4.36 16.81 -13.78
N ARG A 233 -3.41 16.67 -12.86
CA ARG A 233 -3.52 15.85 -11.64
C ARG A 233 -3.23 16.69 -10.41
N PRO A 234 -4.21 17.45 -9.90
CA PRO A 234 -3.97 18.42 -8.84
C PRO A 234 -3.58 17.78 -7.51
N TRP A 235 -3.92 16.51 -7.27
CA TRP A 235 -3.67 15.83 -6.00
C TRP A 235 -2.39 15.00 -6.05
N ILE A 236 -1.43 15.33 -5.19
CA ILE A 236 -0.28 14.47 -4.87
C ILE A 236 -0.52 13.87 -3.49
N VAL A 237 -0.66 12.55 -3.44
CA VAL A 237 -0.92 11.78 -2.22
C VAL A 237 0.24 10.85 -1.96
N THR A 238 0.79 10.84 -0.75
CA THR A 238 1.81 9.87 -0.35
C THR A 238 1.24 8.87 0.65
N MET A 239 1.77 7.65 0.65
CA MET A 239 1.53 6.64 1.69
C MET A 239 2.86 6.01 2.13
N GLY A 240 3.06 5.95 3.44
CA GLY A 240 4.18 5.28 4.10
C GLY A 240 3.72 4.77 5.46
N HIS A 241 4.38 3.77 6.04
CA HIS A 241 3.84 3.10 7.22
C HIS A 241 4.01 3.95 8.51
N ARG A 242 5.25 4.24 8.90
CA ARG A 242 5.57 5.00 10.13
C ARG A 242 5.32 6.51 9.98
N PRO A 243 4.54 7.15 10.86
CA PRO A 243 4.20 8.57 10.72
C PRO A 243 5.37 9.52 11.00
N MET A 244 5.31 10.72 10.43
CA MET A 244 6.19 11.85 10.79
C MET A 244 5.75 12.57 12.06
N TYR A 245 4.43 12.58 12.29
CA TYR A 245 3.75 13.28 13.36
C TYR A 245 2.66 12.37 13.89
N CYS A 246 2.57 12.23 15.21
CA CYS A 246 1.53 11.50 15.88
C CYS A 246 1.42 11.97 17.33
N SER A 247 0.28 11.70 17.97
CA SER A 247 -0.04 12.15 19.32
C SER A 247 -0.38 11.02 20.30
N ASN A 248 -0.18 9.77 19.86
CA ASN A 248 -0.30 8.59 20.69
C ASN A 248 0.65 8.68 21.89
N ALA A 249 0.10 8.48 23.08
CA ALA A 249 0.88 8.42 24.32
C ALA A 249 1.35 6.98 24.56
N ASP A 250 2.28 6.50 23.74
CA ASP A 250 2.93 5.21 23.89
C ASP A 250 4.47 5.33 23.90
N LEU A 251 5.15 4.18 23.89
CA LEU A 251 6.59 4.08 23.96
C LEU A 251 7.24 3.83 22.58
N ASP A 252 6.48 3.92 21.48
CA ASP A 252 6.95 3.62 20.11
C ASP A 252 7.38 4.90 19.38
N ASP A 253 7.12 5.03 18.06
CA ASP A 253 7.61 6.14 17.23
C ASP A 253 7.09 7.52 17.67
N CYS A 254 5.94 7.59 18.36
CA CYS A 254 5.43 8.83 18.95
C CYS A 254 6.18 9.28 20.21
N ARG A 255 7.05 8.44 20.77
CA ARG A 255 7.85 8.76 21.96
C ARG A 255 8.84 9.90 21.72
N TRP A 256 9.33 10.04 20.49
CA TRP A 256 10.38 11.01 20.16
C TRP A 256 9.80 12.18 19.38
N HIS A 257 10.13 13.40 19.82
CA HIS A 257 9.76 14.62 19.12
C HIS A 257 10.32 14.68 17.68
N GLU A 258 11.31 13.87 17.31
CA GLU A 258 11.90 13.90 15.97
C GLU A 258 11.92 12.49 15.34
N SER A 259 10.95 12.21 14.47
CA SER A 259 10.92 10.97 13.68
C SER A 259 12.06 10.93 12.65
N LYS A 260 12.68 9.74 12.49
CA LYS A 260 13.71 9.49 11.46
C LYS A 260 13.20 9.73 10.05
N VAL A 261 11.92 9.48 9.79
CA VAL A 261 11.29 9.73 8.48
C VAL A 261 11.25 11.24 8.21
N ARG A 262 10.90 12.02 9.24
CA ARG A 262 10.77 13.48 9.17
C ARG A 262 12.13 14.16 8.98
N LYS A 263 13.09 13.88 9.88
CA LYS A 263 14.42 14.55 9.87
C LYS A 263 15.51 13.81 9.11
N GLY A 264 15.32 12.54 8.77
CA GLY A 264 16.34 11.75 8.08
C GLY A 264 17.34 11.10 9.03
N LEU A 265 18.48 10.69 8.46
CA LEU A 265 19.60 10.10 9.19
C LEU A 265 20.50 11.19 9.82
N HIS A 266 21.66 10.79 10.35
CA HIS A 266 22.65 11.71 10.91
C HIS A 266 22.91 12.92 9.99
N GLY A 267 22.95 14.13 10.57
CA GLY A 267 23.11 15.38 9.81
C GLY A 267 21.89 15.78 8.98
N ARG A 268 20.70 15.22 9.28
CA ARG A 268 19.44 15.41 8.55
C ARG A 268 19.44 14.89 7.11
N LEU A 269 20.35 13.94 6.82
CA LEU A 269 20.48 13.37 5.49
C LEU A 269 19.23 12.58 5.11
N TYR A 270 18.67 12.90 3.95
CA TYR A 270 17.49 12.24 3.37
C TYR A 270 16.20 12.40 4.18
N GLY A 271 16.06 13.48 4.96
CA GLY A 271 14.80 13.83 5.63
C GLY A 271 13.70 14.14 4.61
N LEU A 272 12.49 13.61 4.82
CA LEU A 272 11.42 13.67 3.83
C LEU A 272 10.48 14.87 4.00
N GLU A 273 10.45 15.51 5.17
CA GLU A 273 9.55 16.62 5.45
C GLU A 273 9.72 17.80 4.48
N ASP A 274 10.96 18.29 4.37
CA ASP A 274 11.29 19.41 3.48
C ASP A 274 11.04 19.04 2.02
N LEU A 275 11.27 17.77 1.65
CA LEU A 275 11.03 17.27 0.31
C LEU A 275 9.55 17.31 -0.05
N PHE A 276 8.68 16.79 0.83
CA PHE A 276 7.23 16.78 0.61
C PHE A 276 6.63 18.18 0.61
N TYR A 277 7.10 19.05 1.51
CA TYR A 277 6.69 20.45 1.53
C TYR A 277 7.10 21.18 0.24
N LYS A 278 8.36 21.04 -0.19
CA LYS A 278 8.91 21.67 -1.41
C LYS A 278 8.10 21.36 -2.67
N TYR A 279 7.67 20.10 -2.84
CA TYR A 279 6.88 19.68 -4.01
C TYR A 279 5.36 19.72 -3.77
N GLY A 280 4.95 20.26 -2.62
CA GLY A 280 3.57 20.62 -2.30
C GLY A 280 2.65 19.44 -2.01
N VAL A 281 3.15 18.29 -1.54
CA VAL A 281 2.30 17.11 -1.27
C VAL A 281 1.04 17.50 -0.49
N ASP A 282 -0.13 17.08 -0.95
CA ASP A 282 -1.41 17.55 -0.41
C ASP A 282 -1.84 16.72 0.80
N LEU A 283 -1.67 15.40 0.70
CA LEU A 283 -2.10 14.43 1.71
C LEU A 283 -1.04 13.36 1.90
N GLN A 284 -0.69 13.11 3.16
CA GLN A 284 0.23 12.06 3.59
C GLN A 284 -0.53 11.07 4.46
N ILE A 285 -0.57 9.82 4.03
CA ILE A 285 -1.28 8.73 4.68
C ILE A 285 -0.27 7.86 5.42
N TRP A 286 -0.57 7.58 6.68
CA TRP A 286 0.25 6.82 7.61
C TRP A 286 -0.57 5.73 8.30
N ALA A 287 0.12 4.82 8.96
CA ALA A 287 -0.47 3.81 9.84
C ALA A 287 0.47 3.58 11.02
N HIS A 288 0.79 2.33 11.38
CA HIS A 288 1.71 1.94 12.46
C HIS A 288 1.14 2.20 13.86
N GLU A 289 0.77 3.45 14.08
CA GLU A 289 0.02 3.88 15.25
C GLU A 289 -1.40 3.33 15.15
N HIS A 290 -1.78 2.51 16.13
CA HIS A 290 -3.08 1.80 16.18
C HIS A 290 -4.26 2.72 16.57
N SER A 291 -4.32 3.90 15.97
CA SER A 291 -5.30 4.95 16.20
C SER A 291 -5.84 5.50 14.87
N TYR A 292 -6.72 6.49 14.96
CA TYR A 292 -7.05 7.36 13.85
C TYR A 292 -6.71 8.79 14.25
N GLU A 293 -5.86 9.44 13.47
CA GLU A 293 -5.54 10.85 13.65
C GLU A 293 -5.66 11.58 12.32
N ARG A 294 -6.17 12.81 12.36
CA ARG A 294 -6.13 13.75 11.24
C ARG A 294 -5.62 15.07 11.76
N LEU A 295 -4.40 15.40 11.37
CA LEU A 295 -3.75 16.63 11.80
C LEU A 295 -4.24 17.79 10.94
N TRP A 296 -4.16 18.98 11.50
CA TRP A 296 -4.18 20.20 10.69
C TRP A 296 -3.00 20.17 9.70
N PRO A 297 -3.10 20.89 8.57
CA PRO A 297 -1.97 21.02 7.66
C PRO A 297 -0.75 21.54 8.43
N ILE A 298 0.35 20.79 8.42
CA ILE A 298 1.49 21.03 9.31
C ILE A 298 2.81 20.91 8.57
N TYR A 299 3.74 21.80 8.89
CA TYR A 299 5.14 21.73 8.45
C TYR A 299 6.02 22.29 9.55
N ASN A 300 7.06 21.56 9.92
CA ASN A 300 7.97 21.91 11.01
C ASN A 300 7.26 22.30 12.33
N TYR A 301 6.27 21.51 12.75
CA TYR A 301 5.41 21.77 13.93
C TYR A 301 4.62 23.08 13.90
N GLN A 302 4.52 23.73 12.74
CA GLN A 302 3.70 24.92 12.56
C GLN A 302 2.50 24.59 11.68
N VAL A 303 1.36 25.17 12.02
CA VAL A 303 0.10 24.97 11.30
C VAL A 303 0.03 25.89 10.08
N PHE A 304 -0.26 25.31 8.92
CA PHE A 304 -0.36 25.97 7.61
C PHE A 304 -1.75 25.78 6.98
N ASN A 305 -2.79 25.95 7.78
CA ASN A 305 -4.17 25.81 7.35
C ASN A 305 -4.61 26.92 6.38
N GLY A 306 -5.66 26.67 5.60
CA GLY A 306 -6.22 27.68 4.70
C GLY A 306 -6.89 28.83 5.45
N SER A 307 -7.81 28.50 6.36
CA SER A 307 -8.43 29.44 7.31
C SER A 307 -8.92 28.69 8.56
N LEU A 308 -9.28 29.39 9.63
CA LEU A 308 -9.85 28.73 10.82
C LEU A 308 -11.17 28.02 10.52
N LYS A 309 -12.02 28.61 9.66
CA LYS A 309 -13.32 28.03 9.26
C LYS A 309 -13.17 26.87 8.28
N PHE A 310 -12.17 26.93 7.41
CA PHE A 310 -11.91 25.93 6.38
C PHE A 310 -10.44 25.51 6.39
N PRO A 311 -10.00 24.75 7.42
CA PRO A 311 -8.57 24.49 7.62
C PRO A 311 -7.94 23.67 6.50
N TYR A 312 -8.72 22.83 5.82
CA TYR A 312 -8.27 21.93 4.76
C TYR A 312 -8.53 22.46 3.33
N THR A 313 -9.04 23.68 3.17
CA THR A 313 -9.27 24.28 1.85
C THR A 313 -8.08 25.14 1.45
N ASN A 314 -7.41 24.79 0.34
CA ASN A 314 -6.16 25.42 -0.12
C ASN A 314 -5.12 25.63 1.00
N PRO A 315 -4.77 24.58 1.77
CA PRO A 315 -3.77 24.70 2.82
C PRO A 315 -2.38 24.95 2.21
N ARG A 316 -1.48 25.55 2.99
CA ARG A 316 -0.10 25.83 2.59
C ARG A 316 0.89 24.75 3.02
N GLY A 317 0.42 23.70 3.68
CA GLY A 317 1.21 22.54 4.08
C GLY A 317 0.44 21.23 3.87
N PRO A 318 1.13 20.09 3.96
CA PRO A 318 0.51 18.77 3.80
C PRO A 318 -0.43 18.44 4.96
N VAL A 319 -1.53 17.75 4.67
CA VAL A 319 -2.37 17.10 5.68
C VAL A 319 -1.80 15.73 6.00
N HIS A 320 -1.78 15.35 7.28
CA HIS A 320 -1.37 14.02 7.73
C HIS A 320 -2.58 13.26 8.27
N ILE A 321 -2.78 12.03 7.80
CA ILE A 321 -3.80 11.11 8.32
C ILE A 321 -3.13 9.81 8.76
N ILE A 322 -3.36 9.42 10.01
CA ILE A 322 -2.97 8.11 10.56
C ILE A 322 -4.20 7.21 10.55
N THR A 323 -4.07 6.00 10.03
CA THR A 323 -5.18 5.03 9.91
C THR A 323 -4.77 3.58 10.21
N GLY A 324 -3.98 3.36 11.27
CA GLY A 324 -3.51 2.03 11.70
C GLY A 324 -4.49 1.25 12.59
N SER A 325 -5.77 1.58 12.57
CA SER A 325 -6.77 1.05 13.53
C SER A 325 -7.62 -0.10 12.98
N ALA A 326 -7.12 -0.87 12.00
CA ALA A 326 -7.90 -1.97 11.42
C ALA A 326 -7.95 -3.26 12.28
N VAL A 327 -7.04 -3.38 13.27
CA VAL A 327 -6.93 -4.50 14.23
C VAL A 327 -7.82 -4.33 15.49
N SER A 328 -7.91 -5.40 16.30
CA SER A 328 -8.53 -5.47 17.63
C SER A 328 -7.73 -4.70 18.73
N PRO A 329 -8.36 -4.25 19.85
CA PRO A 329 -7.81 -3.24 20.79
C PRO A 329 -6.58 -3.62 21.65
N ARG A 330 -5.88 -4.73 21.38
CA ARG A 330 -4.65 -5.06 22.13
C ARG A 330 -3.51 -4.20 21.60
N GLY A 331 -3.50 -2.92 21.99
CA GLY A 331 -2.51 -1.92 21.59
C GLY A 331 -3.06 -0.55 21.24
N GLN A 332 -4.36 -0.24 21.48
CA GLN A 332 -4.84 1.14 21.33
C GLN A 332 -4.23 2.00 22.43
N GLY A 333 -3.22 2.80 22.09
CA GLY A 333 -2.71 3.86 22.94
C GLY A 333 -3.72 5.02 23.00
N PRO A 334 -3.94 5.65 24.16
CA PRO A 334 -4.74 6.87 24.21
C PRO A 334 -4.05 7.98 23.39
N CYS A 335 -4.79 8.65 22.52
CA CYS A 335 -4.33 9.90 21.90
C CYS A 335 -4.35 11.00 22.96
N SER A 336 -3.25 11.73 23.10
CA SER A 336 -3.19 12.98 23.87
C SER A 336 -3.34 14.15 22.91
N LEU A 337 -4.17 15.16 23.22
CA LEU A 337 -4.36 16.30 22.31
C LEU A 337 -3.01 17.00 22.08
N PRO A 338 -2.47 17.04 20.85
CA PRO A 338 -1.10 17.46 20.65
C PRO A 338 -0.91 18.99 20.68
N PHE A 339 -1.99 19.77 20.63
CA PHE A 339 -1.90 21.24 20.58
C PHE A 339 -3.11 21.86 21.30
N GLY A 340 -2.85 22.44 22.47
CA GLY A 340 -3.75 23.32 23.22
C GLY A 340 -3.15 24.71 23.32
#